data_AF-A0A349EH33-F1
#
_entry.id   AF-A0A349EH33-F1
#
_cell.length_a   1.000
_cell.length_b   1.000
_cell.length_c   1.000
_cell.angle_alpha   90.00
_cell.angle_beta   90.00
_cell.angle_gamma   90.00
#
_symmetry.space_group_name_H-M   'P 1'
#
loop_
_entity.id
_entity.type
_entity.pdbx_description
1 polymer ?
#
loop_
_entity_poly.entity_id
_entity_poly.type
_entity_poly.pdbx_seq_one_letter_code
_entity_poly.pdbx_strand_id
1 'polypeptide(L)' 'MSAEYVVLEEVLRRAMDDGLALTKKDHLNDYEEGQLFTYFSMLDWAKQQADILEIQFGDHELQAFDPYQLLANRKVA' A
#
# COMPACT_ATOMS: atom_id res chain seq x y z
N MET A 1 7.55 3.87 20.51
CA MET A 1 6.61 4.26 19.43
C MET A 1 5.44 4.98 20.05
N SER A 2 4.99 6.09 19.47
CA SER A 2 3.80 6.81 19.95
C SER A 2 2.52 6.12 19.45
N ALA A 3 1.37 6.41 20.05
CA ALA A 3 0.10 5.81 19.64
C ALA A 3 -0.29 6.18 18.20
N GLU A 4 0.05 7.39 17.77
CA GLU A 4 -0.20 7.90 16.42
C GLU A 4 0.57 7.09 15.37
N TYR A 5 1.81 6.72 15.68
CA TYR A 5 2.63 5.88 14.82
C TYR A 5 1.98 4.50 14.60
N VAL A 6 1.47 3.87 15.67
CA VAL A 6 0.78 2.58 15.59
C VAL A 6 -0.49 2.67 14.74
N VAL A 7 -1.26 3.75 14.89
CA VAL A 7 -2.47 3.96 14.08
C VAL A 7 -2.13 4.16 12.60
N LEU A 8 -1.09 4.95 12.30
CA LEU A 8 -0.69 5.18 10.91
C LEU A 8 -0.20 3.87 10.25
N GLU A 9 0.62 3.10 10.95
CA GLU A 9 1.11 1.82 10.47
C GLU A 9 -0.02 0.82 10.23
N GLU A 10 -1.01 0.77 11.11
CA GLU A 10 -2.20 -0.06 10.92
C GLU A 10 -3.03 0.37 9.70
N VAL A 11 -3.16 1.68 9.45
CA VAL A 11 -3.82 2.21 8.24
C VAL A 11 -3.08 1.79 6.97
N LEU A 12 -1.75 1.86 6.97
CA LEU A 12 -0.91 1.44 5.85
C LEU A 12 -1.01 -0.07 5.62
N ARG A 13 -0.98 -0.87 6.70
CA ARG A 13 -1.19 -2.32 6.63
C ARG A 13 -2.54 -2.67 6.00
N ARG A 14 -3.62 -2.00 6.41
CA ARG A 14 -4.95 -2.18 5.81
C ARG A 14 -5.00 -1.79 4.33
N ALA A 15 -4.33 -0.72 3.95
CA ALA A 15 -4.25 -0.31 2.55
C ALA A 15 -3.49 -1.32 1.69
N MET A 16 -2.44 -1.94 2.23
CA MET A 16 -1.72 -3.04 1.58
C MET A 16 -2.66 -4.24 1.40
N ASP A 17 -3.35 -4.66 2.45
CA ASP A 17 -4.27 -5.81 2.42
C ASP A 17 -5.43 -5.58 1.42
N ASP A 18 -6.08 -4.41 1.47
CA ASP A 18 -7.18 -4.04 0.58
C ASP A 18 -6.71 -3.93 -0.87
N GLY A 19 -5.54 -3.32 -1.11
CA GLY A 19 -4.92 -3.25 -2.43
C GLY A 19 -4.64 -4.64 -3.00
N LEU A 20 -4.03 -5.52 -2.20
CA LEU A 20 -3.78 -6.91 -2.59
C LEU A 20 -5.08 -7.67 -2.86
N ALA A 21 -6.13 -7.45 -2.08
CA ALA A 21 -7.44 -8.04 -2.32
C ALA A 21 -8.04 -7.60 -3.66
N LEU A 22 -7.90 -6.32 -4.04
CA LEU A 22 -8.33 -5.83 -5.34
C LEU A 22 -7.54 -6.46 -6.49
N THR A 23 -6.24 -6.69 -6.35
CA THR A 23 -5.43 -7.34 -7.41
C THR A 23 -5.82 -8.79 -7.69
N LYS A 24 -6.57 -9.45 -6.80
CA LYS A 24 -7.08 -10.82 -6.99
C LYS A 24 -8.36 -10.88 -7.82
N LYS A 25 -8.98 -9.75 -8.14
CA LYS A 25 -10.18 -9.69 -8.99
C LYS A 25 -9.78 -9.72 -10.46
N ASP A 26 -10.48 -10.51 -11.27
CA ASP A 26 -10.23 -10.63 -12.72
C ASP A 26 -10.43 -9.29 -13.44
N HIS A 27 -11.44 -8.52 -13.03
CA HIS A 27 -11.74 -7.19 -13.55
C HIS A 27 -12.06 -6.24 -12.39
N LEU A 28 -11.63 -4.99 -12.51
CA LEU A 28 -12.05 -3.91 -11.62
C LEU A 28 -12.91 -2.94 -12.43
N ASN A 29 -13.91 -2.36 -11.81
CA ASN A 29 -14.59 -1.19 -12.36
C ASN A 29 -13.78 0.10 -12.07
N ASP A 30 -14.15 1.20 -12.72
CA ASP A 30 -13.47 2.50 -12.57
C ASP A 30 -13.29 2.97 -11.12
N TYR A 31 -14.29 2.69 -10.27
CA TYR A 31 -14.22 3.04 -8.85
C TYR A 31 -13.15 2.22 -8.13
N GLU A 32 -13.13 0.91 -8.36
CA GLU A 32 -12.16 0.00 -7.77
C GLU A 32 -10.73 0.25 -8.31
N GLU A 33 -10.59 0.68 -9.57
CA GLU A 33 -9.31 1.14 -10.09
C GLU A 33 -8.82 2.40 -9.37
N GLY A 34 -9.73 3.36 -9.14
CA GLY A 34 -9.44 4.54 -8.33
C GLY A 34 -9.06 4.19 -6.89
N GLN A 35 -9.72 3.20 -6.28
CA GLN A 35 -9.36 2.69 -4.95
C GLN A 35 -7.96 2.07 -4.94
N LEU A 36 -7.66 1.19 -5.90
CA LEU A 36 -6.35 0.56 -6.02
C LEU A 36 -5.23 1.61 -6.16
N PHE A 37 -5.46 2.63 -7.00
CA PHE A 37 -4.50 3.72 -7.17
C PHE A 37 -4.34 4.56 -5.90
N THR A 38 -5.41 4.75 -5.13
CA THR A 38 -5.38 5.44 -3.84
C THR A 38 -4.53 4.69 -2.82
N TYR A 39 -4.71 3.37 -2.70
CA TYR A 39 -3.90 2.53 -1.82
C TYR A 39 -2.43 2.53 -2.24
N PHE A 40 -2.15 2.37 -3.53
CA PHE A 40 -0.80 2.51 -4.09
C PHE A 40 -0.17 3.85 -3.70
N SER A 41 -0.86 4.97 -3.96
CA SER A 41 -0.31 6.32 -3.73
C SER A 41 0.01 6.56 -2.26
N MET A 42 -0.85 6.10 -1.35
CA MET A 42 -0.63 6.24 0.09
C MET A 42 0.58 5.42 0.56
N LEU A 43 0.71 4.17 0.08
CA LEU A 43 1.82 3.29 0.42
C LEU A 43 3.13 3.79 -0.15
N ASP A 44 3.17 4.18 -1.43
CA ASP A 44 4.35 4.72 -2.10
C ASP A 44 4.83 6.01 -1.41
N TRP A 45 3.92 6.94 -1.12
CA TRP A 45 4.27 8.16 -0.41
C TRP A 45 4.81 7.87 0.99
N ALA A 46 4.15 7.02 1.78
CA ALA A 46 4.61 6.67 3.12
C ALA A 46 5.99 6.00 3.10
N LYS A 47 6.24 5.12 2.13
CA LYS A 47 7.54 4.46 1.92
C LYS A 47 8.64 5.46 1.57
N GLN A 48 8.37 6.39 0.66
CA GLN A 48 9.32 7.45 0.32
C GLN A 48 9.63 8.35 1.51
N GLN A 49 8.61 8.72 2.32
CA GLN A 49 8.84 9.50 3.53
C GLN A 49 9.65 8.74 4.57
N ALA A 50 9.37 7.44 4.76
CA ALA A 50 10.11 6.60 5.69
C ALA A 50 11.59 6.48 5.27
N ASP A 51 11.87 6.35 3.97
CA ASP A 51 13.24 6.31 3.43
C ASP A 51 13.97 7.65 3.65
N ILE A 52 13.34 8.78 3.32
CA ILE A 52 13.91 10.13 3.52
C ILE A 52 14.22 10.41 5.00
N LEU A 53 13.37 9.93 5.92
CA LEU A 53 13.49 10.15 7.35
C LEU A 53 14.28 9.04 8.07
N GLU A 54 14.78 8.04 7.33
CA GLU A 54 15.48 6.87 7.86
C GLU A 54 14.66 6.10 8.93
N ILE A 55 13.34 6.04 8.75
CA ILE A 55 12.40 5.35 9.64
C ILE A 55 12.13 3.95 9.11
N GLN A 56 12.15 2.96 10.01
CA GLN A 56 11.66 1.62 9.73
C GLN A 56 10.25 1.44 10.27
N PHE A 57 9.41 0.73 9.51
CA PHE A 57 8.13 0.19 9.95
C PHE A 57 8.37 -0.97 10.94
N GLY A 58 7.53 -1.06 11.96
CA GLY A 58 7.52 -2.18 12.91
C GLY A 58 6.91 -3.45 12.30
N ASP A 59 5.99 -3.31 11.35
CA ASP A 59 5.41 -4.41 10.58
C ASP A 59 6.37 -4.80 9.46
N HIS A 60 6.90 -6.03 9.53
CA HIS A 60 7.91 -6.53 8.60
C HIS A 60 7.35 -6.78 7.20
N GLU A 61 6.08 -7.16 7.09
CA GLU A 61 5.45 -7.38 5.78
C GLU A 61 5.27 -6.03 5.09
N LEU A 62 4.73 -5.05 5.82
CA LEU A 62 4.63 -3.68 5.34
C LEU A 62 6.02 -3.13 5.01
N GLN A 63 7.04 -3.33 5.84
CA GLN A 63 8.43 -2.90 5.59
C GLN A 63 8.99 -3.47 4.29
N ALA A 64 8.74 -4.74 3.99
CA ALA A 64 9.26 -5.43 2.81
C ALA A 64 8.43 -5.20 1.54
N PHE A 65 7.17 -4.76 1.68
CA PHE A 65 6.25 -4.61 0.55
C PHE A 65 6.70 -3.51 -0.43
N ASP A 66 6.67 -3.81 -1.73
CA ASP A 66 6.85 -2.83 -2.81
C ASP A 66 5.48 -2.42 -3.36
N PRO A 67 5.03 -1.16 -3.16
CA PRO A 67 3.72 -0.68 -3.63
C PRO A 67 3.50 -0.86 -5.13
N TYR A 68 4.54 -0.85 -5.96
CA TYR A 68 4.43 -1.01 -7.41
C TYR A 68 3.91 -2.39 -7.83
N GLN A 69 4.01 -3.39 -6.95
CA GLN A 69 3.40 -4.70 -7.17
C GLN A 69 1.88 -4.62 -7.33
N LEU A 70 1.22 -3.62 -6.73
CA LEU A 70 -0.23 -3.39 -6.89
C LEU A 70 -0.61 -3.03 -8.33
N LEU A 71 0.29 -2.39 -9.07
CA LEU A 71 0.06 -1.95 -10.45
C LEU A 71 0.60 -2.97 -11.47
N ALA A 72 1.61 -3.76 -11.11
CA ALA A 72 2.28 -4.70 -12.01
C ALA A 72 1.35 -5.79 -12.56
N ASN A 73 0.39 -6.26 -11.75
CA ASN A 73 -0.56 -7.30 -12.14
C ASN A 73 -1.63 -6.84 -13.15
N ARG A 74 -1.54 -5.59 -13.65
CA ARG A 74 -2.48 -5.02 -14.63
C ARG A 74 -1.88 -4.85 -16.02
N LYS A 75 -0.59 -5.15 -16.22
CA LYS A 75 -0.04 -5.21 -17.58
C LYS A 75 -0.55 -6.47 -18.28
N VAL A 76 -1.20 -6.25 -19.42
CA VAL A 76 -1.76 -7.20 -20.39
C VAL A 76 -3.26 -7.50 -20.20
N ALA A 77 -4.08 -6.59 -20.72
CA ALA A 77 -5.30 -6.91 -21.45
C ALA A 77 -5.27 -6.14 -22.78
#